data_AF-A0A7Y6K024-F1
#
_entry.id   AF-A0A7Y6K024-F1
#
_cell.length_a   1.000
_cell.length_b   1.000
_cell.length_c   1.000
_cell.angle_alpha   90.00
_cell.angle_beta   90.00
_cell.angle_gamma   90.00
#
_symmetry.space_group_name_H-M   'P 1'
#
loop_
_entity.id
_entity.type
_entity.pdbx_description
1 polymer ?
#
loop_
_entity_poly.entity_id
_entity_poly.type
_entity_poly.pdbx_seq_one_letter_code
_entity_poly.pdbx_strand_id
1 'polypeptide(L)'
;MIPIRNLYHLLCYAWNALHFDWVIDAGKIQGENVENLLAMMLINGLQPLVRRGLHKQYATRDDELRTLRGRIDYGTSLKRALFERGLIACSYDELSEDVLPNQVIKQTAKNLLQCESIDGMLRASLRKLLPKLSGVSPITLSEPTLNAAAHACMDPLSRFLINVSYLAYHSLVPEQGGNRFRALEFIRDEKRMWRLFQNFVFNYLRLEAGGFKVNRATIKWDVESGSDTDLLPRMNTDVTLIGKDRHLIIEIKYTKTLFQTYFEKSSLRSEHLYQVLTYLEQQAAANTLENRPVPEAILLYPAATHRIDARYRIKGRQLRVMTLDLAQPWEGIRSDLGALVSGSQVLIDR
;
A
#
# COMPACT_ATOMS: atom_id res chain seq x y z
N MET A 1 7.63 19.19 -4.63
CA MET A 1 7.89 18.07 -3.69
C MET A 1 6.58 17.75 -2.98
N ILE A 2 6.28 16.48 -2.69
CA ILE A 2 5.05 16.10 -1.96
C ILE A 2 5.31 16.28 -0.45
N PRO A 3 4.51 17.09 0.27
CA PRO A 3 4.63 17.23 1.73
C PRO A 3 4.48 15.90 2.46
N ILE A 4 5.25 15.70 3.52
CA ILE A 4 5.21 14.45 4.33
C ILE A 4 3.81 14.18 4.90
N ARG A 5 3.09 15.23 5.31
CA ARG A 5 1.69 15.12 5.74
C ARG A 5 0.77 14.53 4.65
N ASN A 6 0.96 14.92 3.39
CA ASN A 6 0.15 14.40 2.29
C ASN A 6 0.54 12.96 1.99
N LEU A 7 1.84 12.64 2.05
CA LEU A 7 2.33 11.26 1.90
C LEU A 7 1.71 10.33 2.96
N TYR A 8 1.57 10.79 4.21
CA TYR A 8 0.86 10.05 5.26
C TYR A 8 -0.57 9.70 4.85
N HIS A 9 -1.36 10.69 4.39
CA HIS A 9 -2.73 10.44 3.93
C HIS A 9 -2.77 9.47 2.75
N LEU A 10 -1.89 9.66 1.76
CA LEU A 10 -1.77 8.75 0.60
C LEU A 10 -1.54 7.31 1.04
N LEU A 11 -0.61 7.08 1.97
CA LEU A 11 -0.31 5.74 2.51
C LEU A 11 -1.49 5.16 3.28
N CYS A 12 -2.18 5.96 4.09
CA CYS A 12 -3.33 5.50 4.86
C CYS A 12 -4.47 5.01 3.97
N TYR A 13 -4.82 5.78 2.93
CA TYR A 13 -5.79 5.35 1.94
C TYR A 13 -5.27 4.15 1.13
N ALA A 14 -4.04 4.20 0.62
CA ALA A 14 -3.48 3.12 -0.20
C ALA A 14 -3.41 1.76 0.52
N TRP A 15 -3.22 1.75 1.84
CA TRP A 15 -3.18 0.55 2.66
C TRP A 15 -4.48 0.25 3.42
N ASN A 16 -5.55 1.01 3.15
CA ASN A 16 -6.85 0.86 3.82
C ASN A 16 -6.75 0.97 5.36
N ALA A 17 -5.87 1.85 5.85
CA ALA A 17 -5.53 2.01 7.26
C ALA A 17 -6.27 3.16 7.96
N LEU A 18 -7.26 3.77 7.31
CA LEU A 18 -8.02 4.90 7.88
C LEU A 18 -8.85 4.52 9.11
N HIS A 19 -9.30 3.27 9.18
CA HIS A 19 -10.17 2.77 10.25
C HIS A 19 -9.49 2.64 11.62
N PHE A 20 -8.20 2.93 11.71
CA PHE A 20 -7.47 2.82 12.97
C PHE A 20 -7.57 4.09 13.84
N ASP A 21 -8.35 5.11 13.43
CA ASP A 21 -8.61 6.36 14.17
C ASP A 21 -7.35 6.98 14.78
N TRP A 22 -6.24 6.93 14.04
CA TRP A 22 -5.00 7.53 14.50
C TRP A 22 -5.08 9.04 14.40
N VAL A 23 -5.27 9.67 15.55
CA VAL A 23 -5.11 11.12 15.71
C VAL A 23 -3.64 11.44 15.50
N ILE A 24 -3.29 11.75 14.25
CA ILE A 24 -1.96 12.23 13.92
C ILE A 24 -1.99 13.75 13.93
N ASP A 25 -1.46 14.30 15.01
CA ASP A 25 -1.09 15.71 15.07
C ASP A 25 0.31 15.86 14.46
N ALA A 26 0.40 15.68 13.13
CA ALA A 26 1.65 15.83 12.38
C ALA A 26 2.27 17.23 12.56
N GLY A 27 1.50 18.22 13.01
CA GLY A 27 1.97 19.57 13.33
C GLY A 27 2.81 19.68 14.60
N LYS A 28 2.82 18.65 15.48
CA LYS A 28 3.63 18.65 16.71
C LYS A 28 5.00 17.98 16.59
N ILE A 29 5.27 17.29 15.49
CA ILE A 29 6.53 16.57 15.29
C ILE A 29 7.55 17.51 14.64
N GLN A 30 8.73 17.62 15.24
CA GLN A 30 9.79 18.45 14.67
C GLN A 30 10.44 17.72 13.50
N GLY A 31 10.45 18.37 12.33
CA GLY A 31 11.08 17.88 11.11
C GLY A 31 10.13 17.09 10.20
N GLU A 32 9.83 17.66 9.02
CA GLU A 32 9.12 16.97 7.94
C GLU A 32 10.09 16.01 7.21
N ASN A 33 10.36 14.85 7.80
CA ASN A 33 11.18 13.80 7.17
C ASN A 33 10.47 12.43 7.16
N VAL A 34 10.98 11.52 6.33
CA VAL A 34 10.38 10.19 6.11
C VAL A 34 10.58 9.29 7.32
N GLU A 35 11.68 9.44 8.06
CA GLU A 35 11.99 8.68 9.26
C GLU A 35 10.97 8.93 10.37
N ASN A 36 10.60 10.19 10.61
CA ASN A 36 9.56 10.60 11.54
C ASN A 36 8.20 10.06 11.12
N LEU A 37 7.87 10.12 9.83
CA LEU A 37 6.64 9.54 9.30
C LEU A 37 6.57 8.04 9.58
N LEU A 38 7.63 7.29 9.25
CA LEU A 38 7.71 5.85 9.47
C LEU A 38 7.62 5.49 10.95
N ALA A 39 8.36 6.19 11.80
CA ALA A 39 8.34 5.98 13.24
C ALA A 39 6.95 6.23 13.83
N MET A 40 6.31 7.32 13.43
CA MET A 40 4.95 7.65 13.84
C MET A 40 3.94 6.59 13.41
N MET A 41 3.97 6.17 12.14
CA MET A 41 3.11 5.09 11.63
C MET A 41 3.34 3.78 12.40
N LEU A 42 4.60 3.40 12.62
CA LEU A 42 4.96 2.20 13.36
C LEU A 42 4.47 2.26 14.82
N ILE A 43 4.66 3.39 15.51
CA ILE A 43 4.19 3.60 16.89
C ILE A 43 2.67 3.45 16.96
N ASN A 44 1.94 4.11 16.05
CA ASN A 44 0.48 4.12 16.05
C ASN A 44 -0.12 2.75 15.80
N GLY A 45 0.52 1.91 14.98
CA GLY A 45 0.09 0.52 14.84
C GLY A 45 0.58 -0.40 15.96
N LEU A 46 1.78 -0.17 16.49
CA LEU A 46 2.39 -1.03 17.51
C LEU A 46 1.73 -0.85 18.90
N GLN A 47 1.31 0.36 19.25
CA GLN A 47 0.61 0.63 20.51
C GLN A 47 -0.64 -0.25 20.71
N PRO A 48 -1.64 -0.25 19.79
CA PRO A 48 -2.80 -1.11 19.90
C PRO A 48 -2.46 -2.59 19.76
N LEU A 49 -1.48 -2.97 18.91
CA LEU A 49 -1.06 -4.36 18.78
C LEU A 49 -0.58 -4.91 20.13
N VAL A 50 0.31 -4.17 20.81
CA VAL A 50 0.84 -4.59 22.10
C VAL A 50 -0.22 -4.54 23.21
N ARG A 51 -1.18 -3.62 23.16
CA ARG A 51 -2.31 -3.61 24.13
C ARG A 51 -3.21 -4.82 23.98
N ARG A 52 -3.45 -5.29 22.75
CA ARG A 52 -4.28 -6.48 22.45
C ARG A 52 -3.53 -7.80 22.68
N GLY A 53 -2.20 -7.77 22.66
CA GLY A 53 -1.33 -8.94 22.66
C GLY A 53 -0.75 -9.17 21.26
N LEU A 54 0.52 -9.56 21.21
CA LEU A 54 1.20 -9.83 19.95
C LEU A 54 0.56 -11.02 19.22
N HIS A 55 0.65 -11.02 17.89
CA HIS A 55 0.21 -12.16 17.09
C HIS A 55 1.00 -13.41 17.50
N LYS A 56 0.30 -14.55 17.63
CA LYS A 56 0.90 -15.82 18.01
C LYS A 56 0.61 -16.88 16.96
N GLN A 57 1.57 -17.76 16.75
CA GLN A 57 1.39 -18.96 15.93
C GLN A 57 1.93 -20.17 16.68
N TYR A 58 1.36 -21.34 16.38
CA TYR A 58 1.91 -22.60 16.85
C TYR A 58 3.23 -22.84 16.14
N ALA A 59 4.28 -23.03 16.93
CA ALA A 59 5.58 -23.47 16.47
C ALA A 59 5.86 -24.85 17.07
N THR A 60 6.19 -25.82 16.22
CA THR A 60 6.62 -27.14 16.67
C THR A 60 8.00 -27.01 17.31
N ARG A 61 8.11 -27.53 18.54
CA ARG A 61 9.33 -27.57 19.34
C ARG A 61 9.71 -29.03 19.57
N ASP A 62 10.98 -29.33 19.36
CA ASP A 62 11.58 -30.62 19.68
C ASP A 62 12.56 -30.43 20.86
N ASP A 63 12.24 -31.01 22.02
CA ASP A 63 13.02 -30.88 23.26
C ASP A 63 13.23 -32.23 23.95
N GLU A 64 14.30 -32.32 24.75
CA GLU A 64 14.53 -33.43 25.68
C GLU A 64 13.97 -33.05 27.07
N LEU A 65 12.84 -33.65 27.45
CA LEU A 65 12.10 -33.28 28.66
C LEU A 65 12.12 -34.40 29.70
N ARG A 66 12.02 -34.05 30.98
CA ARG A 66 11.80 -35.01 32.08
C ARG A 66 10.34 -35.46 32.20
N THR A 67 9.44 -34.80 31.49
CA THR A 67 8.00 -35.03 31.49
C THR A 67 7.51 -35.22 30.07
N LEU A 68 6.48 -36.04 29.88
CA LEU A 68 5.87 -36.27 28.58
C LEU A 68 5.06 -35.04 28.14
N ARG A 69 5.39 -34.47 26.98
CA ARG A 69 4.66 -33.35 26.35
C ARG A 69 4.54 -33.61 24.85
N GLY A 70 3.33 -33.68 24.31
CA GLY A 70 3.11 -33.93 22.88
C GLY A 70 3.54 -35.32 22.42
N ARG A 71 4.09 -35.41 21.20
CA ARG A 71 4.47 -36.67 20.55
C ARG A 71 5.90 -37.08 20.95
N ILE A 72 6.07 -38.31 21.39
CA ILE A 72 7.39 -38.86 21.71
C ILE A 72 8.16 -39.21 20.43
N ASP A 73 9.42 -38.77 20.32
CA ASP A 73 10.39 -39.28 19.35
C ASP A 73 11.15 -40.45 19.96
N TYR A 74 10.61 -41.66 19.78
CA TYR A 74 11.24 -42.89 20.24
C TYR A 74 12.60 -43.13 19.58
N GLY A 75 12.77 -42.71 18.32
CA GLY A 75 14.01 -42.91 17.56
C GLY A 75 15.16 -42.15 18.20
N THR A 76 14.99 -40.85 18.43
CA THR A 76 15.99 -40.03 19.12
C THR A 76 16.19 -40.47 20.57
N SER A 77 15.09 -40.78 21.28
CA SER A 77 15.15 -41.16 22.70
C SER A 77 15.95 -42.45 22.94
N LEU A 78 15.74 -43.47 22.10
CA LEU A 78 16.48 -44.73 22.17
C LEU A 78 17.93 -44.57 21.72
N LYS A 79 18.17 -43.90 20.58
CA LYS A 79 19.53 -43.71 20.03
C LYS A 79 20.47 -42.97 20.98
N ARG A 80 19.95 -42.06 21.81
CA ARG A 80 20.72 -41.25 22.76
C ARG A 80 20.63 -41.75 24.21
N ALA A 81 20.01 -42.91 24.45
CA ALA A 81 19.77 -43.48 25.79
C ALA A 81 19.14 -42.48 26.78
N LEU A 82 18.19 -41.65 26.31
CA LEU A 82 17.62 -40.57 27.12
C LEU A 82 16.85 -41.10 28.34
N PHE A 83 16.19 -42.26 28.21
CA PHE A 83 15.41 -42.87 29.30
C PHE A 83 16.27 -43.18 30.53
N GLU A 84 17.52 -43.60 30.35
CA GLU A 84 18.46 -43.88 31.46
C GLU A 84 18.81 -42.62 32.26
N ARG A 85 18.72 -41.46 31.62
CA ARG A 85 18.94 -40.14 32.23
C ARG A 85 17.64 -39.51 32.76
N GLY A 86 16.51 -40.22 32.65
CA GLY A 86 15.18 -39.73 32.97
C GLY A 86 14.72 -38.60 32.06
N LEU A 87 15.09 -38.67 30.77
CA LEU A 87 14.72 -37.73 29.71
C LEU A 87 14.00 -38.45 28.57
N ILE A 88 13.17 -37.72 27.83
CA ILE A 88 12.45 -38.20 26.64
C ILE A 88 12.47 -37.11 25.59
N ALA A 89 12.88 -37.44 24.35
CA ALA A 89 12.76 -36.53 23.23
C ALA A 89 11.29 -36.41 22.82
N CYS A 90 10.76 -35.19 22.84
CA CYS A 90 9.36 -34.89 22.61
C CYS A 90 9.22 -33.78 21.57
N SER A 91 8.22 -33.92 20.69
CA SER A 91 7.82 -32.96 19.67
C SER A 91 6.43 -32.45 20.01
N TYR A 92 6.28 -31.15 20.27
CA TYR A 92 5.02 -30.55 20.68
C TYR A 92 4.83 -29.16 20.10
N ASP A 93 3.57 -28.75 19.91
CA ASP A 93 3.25 -27.41 19.43
C ASP A 93 3.12 -26.44 20.61
N GLU A 94 3.83 -25.32 20.52
CA GLU A 94 3.78 -24.24 21.50
C GLU A 94 3.33 -22.95 20.84
N LEU A 95 2.41 -22.24 21.51
CA LEU A 95 1.92 -20.96 21.05
C LEU A 95 2.98 -19.87 21.31
N SER A 96 3.67 -19.44 20.26
CA SER A 96 4.81 -18.52 20.33
C SER A 96 4.45 -17.14 19.76
N GLU A 97 4.93 -16.08 20.43
CA GLU A 97 4.95 -14.71 19.89
C GLU A 97 6.16 -14.48 18.97
N ASP A 98 7.15 -15.38 18.99
CA ASP A 98 8.36 -15.30 18.17
C ASP A 98 8.09 -15.76 16.73
N VAL A 99 7.23 -15.02 16.05
CA VAL A 99 6.78 -15.28 14.68
C VAL A 99 7.31 -14.21 13.73
N LEU A 100 7.50 -14.60 12.47
CA LEU A 100 8.15 -13.75 11.47
C LEU A 100 7.54 -12.33 11.34
N PRO A 101 6.20 -12.13 11.36
CA PRO A 101 5.64 -10.78 11.37
C PRO A 101 6.11 -9.91 12.55
N ASN A 102 6.13 -10.46 13.76
CA ASN A 102 6.57 -9.73 14.95
C ASN A 102 8.08 -9.46 14.90
N GLN A 103 8.87 -10.40 14.39
CA GLN A 103 10.33 -10.25 14.22
C GLN A 103 10.66 -9.11 13.25
N VAL A 104 9.95 -9.04 12.12
CA VAL A 104 10.07 -7.93 11.17
C VAL A 104 9.75 -6.60 11.83
N ILE A 105 8.61 -6.50 12.53
CA ILE A 105 8.18 -5.26 13.21
C ILE A 105 9.21 -4.82 14.27
N LYS A 106 9.69 -5.77 15.10
CA LYS A 106 10.72 -5.50 16.11
C LYS A 106 12.00 -4.98 15.47
N GLN A 107 12.46 -5.62 14.39
CA GLN A 107 13.69 -5.20 13.73
C GLN A 107 13.54 -3.84 13.06
N THR A 108 12.40 -3.54 12.42
CA THR A 108 12.13 -2.21 11.88
C THR A 108 12.16 -1.14 12.97
N ALA A 109 11.56 -1.37 14.14
CA ALA A 109 11.63 -0.45 15.27
C ALA A 109 13.07 -0.20 15.73
N LYS A 110 13.92 -1.24 15.75
CA LYS A 110 15.35 -1.11 16.06
C LYS A 110 16.10 -0.29 15.03
N ASN A 111 15.87 -0.53 13.74
CA ASN A 111 16.52 0.22 12.66
C ASN A 111 16.16 1.71 12.73
N LEU A 112 14.89 2.03 12.99
CA LEU A 112 14.45 3.42 13.17
C LEU A 112 15.14 4.06 14.39
N LEU A 113 15.27 3.37 15.52
CA LEU A 113 15.99 3.92 16.68
C LEU A 113 17.47 4.29 16.41
N GLN A 114 18.05 3.75 15.33
CA GLN A 114 19.41 4.07 14.87
C GLN A 114 19.47 5.27 13.91
N CYS A 115 18.32 5.83 13.50
CA CYS A 115 18.26 7.07 12.72
C CYS A 115 18.41 8.28 13.65
N GLU A 116 19.37 9.16 13.39
CA GLU A 116 19.59 10.37 14.19
C GLU A 116 18.48 11.41 14.01
N SER A 117 17.92 11.48 12.80
CA SER A 117 16.88 12.43 12.37
C SER A 117 15.50 12.24 13.03
N ILE A 118 15.31 11.17 13.81
CA ILE A 118 14.06 10.93 14.52
C ILE A 118 13.88 11.89 15.69
N ASP A 119 12.70 12.51 15.74
CA ASP A 119 12.23 13.37 16.82
C ASP A 119 12.33 12.69 18.20
N GLY A 120 12.69 13.49 19.22
CA GLY A 120 12.91 12.99 20.58
C GLY A 120 11.69 12.28 21.19
N MET A 121 10.47 12.76 20.93
CA MET A 121 9.24 12.17 21.44
C MET A 121 8.94 10.83 20.76
N LEU A 122 9.16 10.73 19.45
CA LEU A 122 9.02 9.48 18.70
C LEU A 122 10.06 8.44 19.16
N ARG A 123 11.31 8.86 19.34
CA ARG A 123 12.39 8.01 19.86
C ARG A 123 12.07 7.47 21.25
N ALA A 124 11.58 8.32 22.15
CA ALA A 124 11.16 7.91 23.50
C ALA A 124 10.00 6.91 23.45
N SER A 125 9.03 7.12 22.56
CA SER A 125 7.88 6.22 22.36
C SER A 125 8.31 4.84 21.84
N LEU A 126 9.21 4.78 20.86
CA LEU A 126 9.78 3.52 20.37
C LEU A 126 10.54 2.77 21.49
N ARG A 127 11.37 3.47 22.27
CA ARG A 127 12.09 2.87 23.41
C ARG A 127 11.16 2.32 24.49
N LYS A 128 9.98 2.92 24.68
CA LYS A 128 8.96 2.42 25.61
C LYS A 128 8.23 1.18 25.08
N LEU A 129 8.06 1.05 23.77
CA LEU A 129 7.35 -0.06 23.15
C LEU A 129 8.25 -1.29 22.93
N LEU A 130 9.52 -1.09 22.59
CA LEU A 130 10.44 -2.17 22.23
C LEU A 130 10.61 -3.27 23.30
N PRO A 131 10.71 -2.95 24.61
CA PRO A 131 10.78 -3.97 25.67
C PRO A 131 9.56 -4.89 25.71
N LYS A 132 8.40 -4.45 25.19
CA LYS A 132 7.19 -5.27 25.12
C LYS A 132 7.23 -6.33 24.01
N LEU A 133 8.27 -6.31 23.17
CA LEU A 133 8.59 -7.36 22.20
C LEU A 133 9.80 -8.20 22.68
N SER A 134 10.02 -8.32 24.00
CA SER A 134 11.18 -9.04 24.55
C SER A 134 11.22 -10.51 24.13
N GLY A 135 10.07 -11.17 24.06
CA GLY A 135 9.94 -12.57 23.63
C GLY A 135 10.08 -12.83 22.13
N VAL A 136 10.36 -11.79 21.34
CA VAL A 136 10.50 -11.89 19.88
C VAL A 136 11.98 -11.79 19.51
N SER A 137 12.50 -12.74 18.72
CA SER A 137 13.89 -12.77 18.31
C SER A 137 14.18 -11.68 17.26
N PRO A 138 15.37 -11.05 17.28
CA PRO A 138 15.79 -10.17 16.20
C PRO A 138 16.12 -10.98 14.94
N ILE A 139 15.94 -10.38 13.77
CA ILE A 139 16.29 -10.96 12.48
C ILE A 139 17.05 -9.95 11.62
N THR A 140 17.68 -10.41 10.55
CA THR A 140 18.13 -9.53 9.47
C THR A 140 16.99 -9.32 8.48
N LEU A 141 16.61 -8.07 8.25
CA LEU A 141 15.61 -7.75 7.25
C LEU A 141 16.17 -7.99 5.85
N SER A 142 15.35 -8.60 5.01
CA SER A 142 15.59 -8.83 3.58
C SER A 142 14.26 -8.90 2.85
N GLU A 143 14.25 -8.71 1.52
CA GLU A 143 13.02 -8.85 0.73
C GLU A 143 12.32 -10.21 0.94
N PRO A 144 13.02 -11.37 0.94
CA PRO A 144 12.39 -12.66 1.22
C PRO A 144 11.69 -12.71 2.58
N THR A 145 12.35 -12.21 3.64
CA THR A 145 11.76 -12.19 4.98
C THR A 145 10.53 -11.29 5.07
N LEU A 146 10.54 -10.13 4.40
CA LEU A 146 9.41 -9.21 4.37
C LEU A 146 8.22 -9.80 3.59
N ASN A 147 8.48 -10.44 2.44
CA ASN A 147 7.44 -11.08 1.65
C ASN A 147 6.81 -12.26 2.42
N ALA A 148 7.64 -13.10 3.04
CA ALA A 148 7.15 -14.20 3.87
C ALA A 148 6.33 -13.70 5.06
N ALA A 149 6.76 -12.63 5.73
CA ALA A 149 5.99 -11.99 6.80
C ALA A 149 4.64 -11.48 6.30
N ALA A 150 4.60 -10.83 5.13
CA ALA A 150 3.36 -10.33 4.53
C ALA A 150 2.38 -11.45 4.18
N HIS A 151 2.87 -12.63 3.78
CA HIS A 151 2.06 -13.82 3.54
C HIS A 151 1.56 -14.48 4.83
N ALA A 152 2.41 -14.56 5.86
CA ALA A 152 2.06 -15.13 7.16
C ALA A 152 1.10 -14.23 7.98
N CYS A 153 0.98 -12.96 7.60
CA CYS A 153 0.18 -11.97 8.30
C CYS A 153 -1.31 -12.04 7.92
N MET A 154 -2.14 -12.36 8.91
CA MET A 154 -3.59 -12.53 8.73
C MET A 154 -4.41 -11.36 9.28
N ASP A 155 -3.91 -10.60 10.25
CA ASP A 155 -4.65 -9.47 10.82
C ASP A 155 -4.32 -8.14 10.13
N PRO A 156 -5.30 -7.23 9.97
CA PRO A 156 -5.09 -5.94 9.28
C PRO A 156 -4.04 -5.03 9.92
N LEU A 157 -3.90 -5.08 11.25
CA LEU A 157 -3.01 -4.18 11.98
C LEU A 157 -1.54 -4.59 11.78
N SER A 158 -1.24 -5.87 11.93
CA SER A 158 0.08 -6.41 11.58
C SER A 158 0.36 -6.21 10.10
N ARG A 159 -0.63 -6.35 9.21
CA ARG A 159 -0.44 -6.12 7.76
C ARG A 159 0.00 -4.68 7.50
N PHE A 160 -0.62 -3.72 8.16
CA PHE A 160 -0.21 -2.33 8.12
C PHE A 160 1.24 -2.15 8.63
N LEU A 161 1.58 -2.75 9.77
CA LEU A 161 2.94 -2.65 10.33
C LEU A 161 4.00 -3.31 9.43
N ILE A 162 3.65 -4.39 8.74
CA ILE A 162 4.51 -5.00 7.72
C ILE A 162 4.66 -4.08 6.52
N ASN A 163 3.61 -3.38 6.07
CA ASN A 163 3.73 -2.39 5.00
C ASN A 163 4.65 -1.22 5.41
N VAL A 164 4.54 -0.73 6.65
CA VAL A 164 5.46 0.26 7.21
C VAL A 164 6.89 -0.28 7.25
N SER A 165 7.06 -1.55 7.64
CA SER A 165 8.36 -2.23 7.69
C SER A 165 8.99 -2.40 6.30
N TYR A 166 8.18 -2.71 5.29
CA TYR A 166 8.58 -2.78 3.90
C TYR A 166 9.03 -1.40 3.40
N LEU A 167 8.24 -0.35 3.69
CA LEU A 167 8.60 1.02 3.33
C LEU A 167 9.89 1.46 4.02
N ALA A 168 10.05 1.16 5.30
CA ALA A 168 11.26 1.47 6.06
C ALA A 168 12.49 0.73 5.52
N TYR A 169 12.39 -0.56 5.22
CA TYR A 169 13.50 -1.33 4.65
C TYR A 169 14.01 -0.74 3.33
N HIS A 170 13.09 -0.25 2.49
CA HIS A 170 13.44 0.33 1.20
C HIS A 170 13.83 1.81 1.25
N SER A 171 13.44 2.50 2.32
CA SER A 171 13.76 3.92 2.49
C SER A 171 15.02 4.11 3.32
N LEU A 172 15.32 3.24 4.27
CA LEU A 172 16.45 3.41 5.17
C LEU A 172 17.73 2.79 4.59
N VAL A 173 18.79 3.60 4.48
CA VAL A 173 20.11 3.17 4.01
C VAL A 173 21.12 3.30 5.16
N PRO A 174 22.02 2.31 5.35
CA PRO A 174 23.09 2.44 6.33
C PRO A 174 24.01 3.63 6.04
N GLU A 175 24.38 4.38 7.06
CA GLU A 175 25.39 5.44 6.96
C GLU A 175 26.81 4.88 6.97
N GLN A 176 27.79 5.72 6.59
CA GLN A 176 29.21 5.36 6.66
C GLN A 176 29.57 5.00 8.12
N GLY A 177 29.97 3.75 8.35
CA GLY A 177 30.20 3.19 9.69
C GLY A 177 29.19 2.12 10.14
N GLY A 178 28.16 1.82 9.33
CA GLY A 178 27.35 0.60 9.43
C GLY A 178 26.32 0.51 10.57
N ASN A 179 26.41 1.36 11.59
CA ASN A 179 25.54 1.31 12.78
C ASN A 179 24.40 2.34 12.80
N ARG A 180 24.31 3.21 11.80
CA ARG A 180 23.30 4.28 11.69
C ARG A 180 22.55 4.17 10.37
N PHE A 181 21.34 4.71 10.33
CA PHE A 181 20.50 4.72 9.14
C PHE A 181 20.00 6.13 8.82
N ARG A 182 19.78 6.41 7.53
CA ARG A 182 19.11 7.61 7.03
C ARG A 182 18.11 7.27 5.94
N ALA A 183 17.05 8.06 5.78
CA ALA A 183 16.13 7.85 4.67
C ALA A 183 16.71 8.34 3.34
N LEU A 184 16.57 7.52 2.30
CA LEU A 184 16.58 7.91 0.91
C LEU A 184 15.19 8.41 0.51
N GLU A 185 15.11 9.29 -0.48
CA GLU A 185 13.82 9.75 -1.02
C GLU A 185 13.05 8.57 -1.68
N PHE A 186 12.18 7.91 -0.91
CA PHE A 186 11.21 6.91 -1.39
C PHE A 186 10.44 7.37 -2.63
N ILE A 187 10.19 8.68 -2.74
CA ILE A 187 9.49 9.34 -3.84
C ILE A 187 10.21 9.14 -5.19
N ARG A 188 11.49 8.75 -5.20
CA ARG A 188 12.28 8.54 -6.43
C ARG A 188 11.98 7.24 -7.16
N ASP A 189 11.39 6.24 -6.50
CA ASP A 189 10.98 4.99 -7.17
C ASP A 189 9.62 5.18 -7.86
N GLU A 190 9.65 5.45 -9.17
CA GLU A 190 8.45 5.67 -9.99
C GLU A 190 7.48 4.49 -9.95
N LYS A 191 7.95 3.25 -9.94
CA LYS A 191 7.07 2.07 -9.97
C LYS A 191 6.31 1.93 -8.65
N ARG A 192 6.98 2.19 -7.52
CA ARG A 192 6.35 2.15 -6.20
C ARG A 192 5.40 3.31 -6.00
N MET A 193 5.81 4.52 -6.39
CA MET A 193 4.94 5.70 -6.33
C MET A 193 3.72 5.58 -7.23
N TRP A 194 3.88 4.98 -8.41
CA TRP A 194 2.75 4.66 -9.30
C TRP A 194 1.73 3.74 -8.62
N ARG A 195 2.18 2.61 -8.08
CA ARG A 195 1.30 1.66 -7.36
C ARG A 195 0.67 2.28 -6.11
N LEU A 196 1.43 3.08 -5.37
CA LEU A 196 0.93 3.83 -4.21
C LEU A 196 -0.20 4.76 -4.65
N PHE A 197 0.01 5.54 -5.71
CA PHE A 197 -0.95 6.51 -6.20
C PHE A 197 -2.21 5.83 -6.76
N GLN A 198 -2.07 4.73 -7.49
CA GLN A 198 -3.21 3.91 -7.94
C GLN A 198 -4.05 3.39 -6.77
N ASN A 199 -3.40 2.80 -5.76
CA ASN A 199 -4.10 2.28 -4.58
C ASN A 199 -4.73 3.40 -3.75
N PHE A 200 -4.05 4.54 -3.65
CA PHE A 200 -4.56 5.74 -3.01
C PHE A 200 -5.87 6.20 -3.65
N VAL A 201 -5.86 6.51 -4.95
CA VAL A 201 -7.06 7.02 -5.65
C VAL A 201 -8.19 5.98 -5.63
N PHE A 202 -7.87 4.71 -5.86
CA PHE A 202 -8.84 3.62 -5.81
C PHE A 202 -9.53 3.54 -4.44
N ASN A 203 -8.77 3.45 -3.35
CA ASN A 203 -9.34 3.31 -2.01
C ASN A 203 -10.02 4.60 -1.54
N TYR A 204 -9.51 5.77 -1.92
CA TYR A 204 -10.18 7.04 -1.68
C TYR A 204 -11.58 7.04 -2.30
N LEU A 205 -11.68 6.77 -3.59
CA LEU A 205 -12.98 6.79 -4.27
C LEU A 205 -13.88 5.66 -3.76
N ARG A 206 -13.33 4.48 -3.43
CA ARG A 206 -14.13 3.39 -2.86
C ARG A 206 -14.77 3.76 -1.52
N LEU A 207 -14.09 4.55 -0.69
CA LEU A 207 -14.57 4.95 0.64
C LEU A 207 -15.44 6.21 0.59
N GLU A 208 -15.09 7.17 -0.27
CA GLU A 208 -15.64 8.52 -0.24
C GLU A 208 -16.66 8.79 -1.36
N ALA A 209 -16.61 8.06 -2.48
CA ALA A 209 -17.52 8.28 -3.62
C ALA A 209 -18.88 7.58 -3.41
N GLY A 210 -19.68 8.13 -2.50
CA GLY A 210 -21.04 7.67 -2.24
C GLY A 210 -21.89 7.59 -3.52
N GLY A 211 -22.72 6.55 -3.63
CA GLY A 211 -23.58 6.33 -4.80
C GLY A 211 -22.91 5.64 -5.99
N PHE A 212 -21.61 5.33 -5.91
CA PHE A 212 -20.89 4.57 -6.93
C PHE A 212 -20.43 3.21 -6.39
N LYS A 213 -20.55 2.17 -7.22
CA LYS A 213 -19.79 0.93 -7.05
C LYS A 213 -18.40 1.13 -7.64
N VAL A 214 -17.38 1.12 -6.79
CA VAL A 214 -15.97 1.28 -7.19
C VAL A 214 -15.26 -0.07 -7.26
N ASN A 215 -14.66 -0.39 -8.41
CA ASN A 215 -13.91 -1.63 -8.60
C ASN A 215 -12.71 -1.42 -9.56
N ARG A 216 -11.89 -2.47 -9.69
CA ARG A 216 -10.92 -2.61 -10.79
C ARG A 216 -11.51 -3.61 -11.76
N ALA A 217 -11.92 -3.13 -12.93
CA ALA A 217 -12.63 -3.95 -13.90
C ALA A 217 -11.64 -4.58 -14.88
N THR A 218 -11.89 -5.82 -15.25
CA THR A 218 -11.27 -6.43 -16.44
C THR A 218 -12.25 -6.27 -17.59
N ILE A 219 -11.90 -5.41 -18.55
CA ILE A 219 -12.66 -5.21 -19.77
C ILE A 219 -12.33 -6.37 -20.72
N LYS A 220 -13.35 -7.02 -21.25
CA LYS A 220 -13.18 -8.09 -22.23
C LYS A 220 -13.00 -7.50 -23.62
N TRP A 221 -12.18 -8.15 -24.44
CA TRP A 221 -12.12 -7.86 -25.86
C TRP A 221 -13.41 -8.32 -26.54
N ASP A 222 -13.97 -7.44 -27.35
CA ASP A 222 -15.02 -7.73 -28.32
C ASP A 222 -14.37 -8.39 -29.54
N VAL A 223 -14.38 -9.71 -29.54
CA VAL A 223 -13.82 -10.55 -30.60
C VAL A 223 -14.82 -11.61 -31.02
N GLU A 224 -14.68 -12.09 -32.25
CA GLU A 224 -15.55 -13.12 -32.80
C GLU A 224 -15.45 -14.43 -32.01
N SER A 225 -16.56 -15.16 -31.95
CA SER A 225 -16.64 -16.45 -31.26
C SER A 225 -15.65 -17.45 -31.84
N GLY A 226 -14.87 -18.11 -30.98
CA GLY A 226 -13.83 -19.05 -31.39
C GLY A 226 -12.44 -18.44 -31.58
N SER A 227 -12.30 -17.12 -31.43
CA SER A 227 -10.98 -16.46 -31.41
C SER A 227 -10.17 -16.87 -30.18
N ASP A 228 -8.88 -17.09 -30.36
CA ASP A 228 -7.95 -17.26 -29.24
C ASP A 228 -7.72 -15.91 -28.55
N THR A 229 -8.12 -15.82 -27.28
CA THR A 229 -7.99 -14.61 -26.46
C THR A 229 -6.78 -14.62 -25.55
N ASP A 230 -6.04 -15.72 -25.45
CA ASP A 230 -4.91 -15.85 -24.52
C ASP A 230 -3.71 -15.00 -24.93
N LEU A 231 -3.59 -14.70 -26.23
CA LEU A 231 -2.56 -13.81 -26.78
C LEU A 231 -2.92 -12.32 -26.63
N LEU A 232 -4.17 -11.98 -26.28
CA LEU A 232 -4.60 -10.59 -26.16
C LEU A 232 -4.21 -10.00 -24.80
N PRO A 233 -3.75 -8.74 -24.75
CA PRO A 233 -3.39 -8.11 -23.50
C PRO A 233 -4.62 -7.92 -22.62
N ARG A 234 -4.51 -8.23 -21.34
CA ARG A 234 -5.60 -8.01 -20.38
C ARG A 234 -5.83 -6.51 -20.18
N MET A 235 -7.07 -6.06 -20.37
CA MET A 235 -7.47 -4.68 -20.13
C MET A 235 -7.98 -4.51 -18.70
N ASN A 236 -7.09 -4.17 -17.78
CA ASN A 236 -7.45 -3.92 -16.38
C ASN A 236 -7.46 -2.43 -16.10
N THR A 237 -8.57 -1.92 -15.58
CA THR A 237 -8.70 -0.52 -15.20
C THR A 237 -8.12 -0.28 -13.81
N ASP A 238 -7.55 0.92 -13.62
CA ASP A 238 -7.04 1.33 -12.30
C ASP A 238 -8.18 1.66 -11.32
N VAL A 239 -9.21 2.35 -11.81
CA VAL A 239 -10.47 2.59 -11.12
C VAL A 239 -11.63 2.59 -12.12
N THR A 240 -12.70 1.90 -11.78
CA THR A 240 -13.99 2.00 -12.47
C THR A 240 -15.07 2.32 -11.45
N LEU A 241 -15.83 3.38 -11.72
CA LEU A 241 -16.97 3.81 -10.92
C LEU A 241 -18.25 3.60 -11.73
N ILE A 242 -19.18 2.86 -11.14
CA ILE A 242 -20.48 2.55 -11.75
C ILE A 242 -21.56 3.12 -10.84
N GLY A 243 -22.20 4.19 -11.30
CA GLY A 243 -23.38 4.79 -10.69
C GLY A 243 -24.63 4.52 -11.52
N LYS A 244 -25.77 5.08 -11.10
CA LYS A 244 -27.05 4.93 -11.81
C LYS A 244 -27.00 5.48 -13.24
N ASP A 245 -26.48 6.69 -13.39
CA ASP A 245 -26.52 7.45 -14.65
C ASP A 245 -25.11 7.71 -15.22
N ARG A 246 -24.06 7.15 -14.60
CA ARG A 246 -22.67 7.45 -14.94
C ARG A 246 -21.78 6.22 -14.80
N HIS A 247 -20.99 5.95 -15.83
CA HIS A 247 -19.93 4.94 -15.83
C HIS A 247 -18.61 5.64 -16.13
N LEU A 248 -17.71 5.69 -15.15
CA LEU A 248 -16.44 6.40 -15.25
C LEU A 248 -15.26 5.45 -15.10
N ILE A 249 -14.33 5.49 -16.05
CA ILE A 249 -13.04 4.80 -16.00
C ILE A 249 -11.96 5.84 -15.67
N ILE A 250 -11.16 5.61 -14.65
CA ILE A 250 -10.00 6.45 -14.33
C ILE A 250 -8.75 5.63 -14.59
N GLU A 251 -7.94 6.08 -15.54
CA GLU A 251 -6.63 5.53 -15.85
C GLU A 251 -5.56 6.40 -15.20
N ILE A 252 -4.65 5.80 -14.42
CA ILE A 252 -3.67 6.54 -13.62
C ILE A 252 -2.28 6.34 -14.17
N LYS A 253 -1.60 7.45 -14.47
CA LYS A 253 -0.24 7.43 -15.02
C LYS A 253 0.70 8.22 -14.14
N TYR A 254 1.82 7.60 -13.78
CA TYR A 254 2.90 8.23 -13.05
C TYR A 254 4.10 8.35 -13.99
N THR A 255 4.47 9.58 -14.35
CA THR A 255 5.61 9.85 -15.24
C THR A 255 6.34 11.10 -14.81
N LYS A 256 7.66 11.13 -14.99
CA LYS A 256 8.48 12.32 -14.73
C LYS A 256 8.09 13.50 -15.61
N THR A 257 7.72 13.24 -16.87
CA THR A 257 7.32 14.25 -17.83
C THR A 257 5.94 13.95 -18.39
N LEU A 258 5.02 14.87 -18.08
CA LEU A 258 3.63 14.79 -18.53
C LEU A 258 3.51 14.87 -20.05
N PHE A 259 4.35 15.69 -20.68
CA PHE A 259 4.38 15.88 -22.12
C PHE A 259 5.59 15.18 -22.76
N GLN A 260 5.39 14.74 -24.00
CA GLN A 260 6.46 14.40 -24.94
C GLN A 260 6.69 15.58 -25.88
N THR A 261 7.96 15.86 -26.20
CA THR A 261 8.35 16.96 -27.10
C THR A 261 8.80 16.38 -28.43
N TYR A 262 8.24 16.89 -29.52
CA TYR A 262 8.69 16.57 -30.88
C TYR A 262 8.68 17.84 -31.72
N PHE A 263 9.81 18.20 -32.32
CA PHE A 263 10.02 19.45 -33.08
C PHE A 263 9.32 20.66 -32.44
N GLU A 264 9.68 20.95 -31.18
CA GLU A 264 9.18 22.10 -30.38
C GLU A 264 7.72 22.06 -29.94
N LYS A 265 6.92 21.06 -30.35
CA LYS A 265 5.55 20.87 -29.87
C LYS A 265 5.50 19.87 -28.72
N SER A 266 4.92 20.31 -27.60
CA SER A 266 4.59 19.46 -26.45
C SER A 266 3.21 18.83 -26.64
N SER A 267 3.12 17.50 -26.51
CA SER A 267 1.86 16.75 -26.61
C SER A 267 1.74 15.74 -25.47
N LEU A 268 0.50 15.31 -25.18
CA LEU A 268 0.28 14.17 -24.29
C LEU A 268 0.89 12.91 -24.90
N ARG A 269 1.33 11.99 -24.03
CA ARG A 269 1.86 10.70 -24.45
C ARG A 269 0.75 9.87 -25.10
N SER A 270 0.96 9.52 -26.37
CA SER A 270 -0.01 8.78 -27.18
C SER A 270 -0.33 7.40 -26.59
N GLU A 271 0.66 6.73 -25.99
CA GLU A 271 0.51 5.43 -25.32
C GLU A 271 -0.59 5.43 -24.25
N HIS A 272 -0.67 6.51 -23.45
CA HIS A 272 -1.69 6.65 -22.41
C HIS A 272 -3.09 6.92 -23.00
N LEU A 273 -3.14 7.74 -24.06
CA LEU A 273 -4.37 8.07 -24.76
C LEU A 273 -4.95 6.83 -25.47
N TYR A 274 -4.12 6.06 -26.15
CA TYR A 274 -4.56 4.87 -26.88
C TYR A 274 -5.12 3.83 -25.94
N GLN A 275 -4.45 3.57 -24.81
CA GLN A 275 -4.95 2.62 -23.81
C GLN A 275 -6.35 3.01 -23.30
N VAL A 276 -6.55 4.26 -22.87
CA VAL A 276 -7.85 4.69 -22.32
C VAL A 276 -8.93 4.75 -23.39
N LEU A 277 -8.60 5.12 -24.64
CA LEU A 277 -9.53 5.11 -25.75
C LEU A 277 -9.97 3.68 -26.11
N THR A 278 -9.04 2.71 -26.08
CA THR A 278 -9.38 1.29 -26.26
C THR A 278 -10.35 0.82 -25.17
N TYR A 279 -10.12 1.20 -23.91
CA TYR A 279 -11.05 0.87 -22.82
C TYR A 279 -12.45 1.44 -23.04
N LEU A 280 -12.54 2.70 -23.49
CA LEU A 280 -13.81 3.35 -23.81
C LEU A 280 -14.54 2.67 -24.96
N GLU A 281 -13.84 2.32 -26.05
CA GLU A 281 -14.45 1.67 -27.20
C GLU A 281 -15.01 0.28 -26.82
N GLN A 282 -14.21 -0.54 -26.15
CA GLN A 282 -14.57 -1.92 -25.75
C GLN A 282 -15.70 -1.93 -24.69
N GLN A 283 -15.59 -1.09 -23.66
CA GLN A 283 -16.61 -1.02 -22.62
C GLN A 283 -17.93 -0.43 -23.12
N ALA A 284 -17.89 0.49 -24.09
CA ALA A 284 -19.12 1.09 -24.64
C ALA A 284 -19.95 0.10 -25.46
N ALA A 285 -19.31 -0.78 -26.22
CA ALA A 285 -20.00 -1.86 -26.94
C ALA A 285 -20.77 -2.75 -25.96
N ALA A 286 -20.08 -3.22 -24.91
CA ALA A 286 -20.69 -4.03 -23.85
C ALA A 286 -21.82 -3.30 -23.10
N ASN A 287 -21.61 -2.04 -22.69
CA ASN A 287 -22.62 -1.27 -21.98
C ASN A 287 -23.89 -1.04 -22.81
N THR A 288 -23.75 -0.89 -24.13
CA THR A 288 -24.91 -0.70 -25.03
C THR A 288 -25.82 -1.93 -25.01
N LEU A 289 -25.23 -3.14 -25.05
CA LEU A 289 -25.97 -4.41 -24.97
C LEU A 289 -26.67 -4.59 -23.61
N GLU A 290 -26.05 -4.07 -22.54
CA GLU A 290 -26.57 -4.17 -21.17
C GLU A 290 -27.45 -2.99 -20.75
N ASN A 291 -27.78 -2.08 -21.68
CA ASN A 291 -28.52 -0.84 -21.43
C ASN A 291 -27.94 0.00 -20.26
N ARG A 292 -26.61 0.10 -20.21
CA ARG A 292 -25.86 0.88 -19.21
C ARG A 292 -25.37 2.21 -19.79
N PRO A 293 -25.06 3.22 -18.94
CA PRO A 293 -24.50 4.47 -19.40
C PRO A 293 -23.24 4.28 -20.25
N VAL A 294 -23.11 5.06 -21.31
CA VAL A 294 -21.89 5.11 -22.12
C VAL A 294 -20.72 5.49 -21.21
N PRO A 295 -19.60 4.75 -21.24
CA PRO A 295 -18.48 5.06 -20.38
C PRO A 295 -17.80 6.36 -20.81
N GLU A 296 -17.35 7.10 -19.83
CA GLU A 296 -16.43 8.23 -19.96
C GLU A 296 -15.13 7.92 -19.22
N ALA A 297 -14.05 8.64 -19.54
CA ALA A 297 -12.77 8.41 -18.89
C ALA A 297 -12.10 9.67 -18.38
N ILE A 298 -11.32 9.47 -17.31
CA ILE A 298 -10.35 10.43 -16.80
C ILE A 298 -8.95 9.79 -16.92
N LEU A 299 -8.03 10.48 -17.58
CA LEU A 299 -6.62 10.17 -17.53
C LEU A 299 -5.97 11.06 -16.46
N LEU A 300 -5.59 10.46 -15.33
CA LEU A 300 -5.16 11.15 -14.13
C LEU A 300 -3.65 11.01 -13.90
N TYR A 301 -2.97 12.13 -13.65
CA TYR A 301 -1.55 12.17 -13.33
C TYR A 301 -1.32 12.87 -11.99
N PRO A 302 -0.41 12.38 -11.14
CA PRO A 302 0.07 13.19 -10.02
C PRO A 302 1.08 14.23 -10.56
N ALA A 303 0.83 15.52 -10.36
CA ALA A 303 1.79 16.55 -10.78
C ALA A 303 1.80 17.73 -9.81
N ALA A 304 2.97 18.04 -9.27
CA ALA A 304 3.13 19.16 -8.33
C ALA A 304 3.32 20.53 -9.03
N THR A 305 3.60 20.56 -10.33
CA THR A 305 4.02 21.79 -11.03
C THR A 305 3.22 22.11 -12.29
N HIS A 306 2.63 21.11 -12.94
CA HIS A 306 1.86 21.30 -14.17
C HIS A 306 0.39 21.05 -13.86
N ARG A 307 -0.44 22.09 -13.97
CA ARG A 307 -1.89 21.98 -13.83
C ARG A 307 -2.51 21.80 -15.21
N ILE A 308 -3.14 20.65 -15.42
CA ILE A 308 -3.96 20.38 -16.61
C ILE A 308 -5.33 19.95 -16.13
N ASP A 309 -6.35 20.52 -16.76
CA ASP A 309 -7.71 20.01 -16.73
C ASP A 309 -8.34 20.25 -18.11
N ALA A 310 -8.13 19.31 -19.01
CA ALA A 310 -8.58 19.39 -20.39
C ALA A 310 -9.67 18.37 -20.67
N ARG A 311 -10.69 18.76 -21.44
CA ARG A 311 -11.81 17.90 -21.82
C ARG A 311 -11.85 17.75 -23.34
N TYR A 312 -12.03 16.52 -23.79
CA TYR A 312 -12.07 16.14 -25.18
C TYR A 312 -13.30 15.30 -25.47
N ARG A 313 -13.81 15.43 -26.72
CA ARG A 313 -14.78 14.50 -27.29
C ARG A 313 -14.17 13.83 -28.51
N ILE A 314 -13.75 12.57 -28.37
CA ILE A 314 -13.04 11.81 -29.41
C ILE A 314 -13.97 10.70 -29.87
N LYS A 315 -14.36 10.71 -31.16
CA LYS A 315 -15.36 9.76 -31.72
C LYS A 315 -16.62 9.63 -30.84
N GLY A 316 -17.11 10.75 -30.32
CA GLY A 316 -18.30 10.78 -29.44
C GLY A 316 -18.04 10.34 -27.99
N ARG A 317 -16.85 9.86 -27.65
CA ARG A 317 -16.47 9.47 -26.27
C ARG A 317 -15.93 10.66 -25.49
N GLN A 318 -16.30 10.76 -24.22
CA GLN A 318 -15.82 11.80 -23.32
C GLN A 318 -14.53 11.37 -22.64
N LEU A 319 -13.49 12.20 -22.78
CA LEU A 319 -12.20 12.01 -22.14
C LEU A 319 -11.80 13.31 -21.45
N ARG A 320 -11.52 13.24 -20.15
CA ARG A 320 -10.88 14.33 -19.39
C ARG A 320 -9.44 13.93 -19.08
N VAL A 321 -8.51 14.87 -19.22
CA VAL A 321 -7.11 14.69 -18.85
C VAL A 321 -6.81 15.68 -17.74
N MET A 322 -6.40 15.16 -16.58
CA MET A 322 -6.25 15.96 -15.37
C MET A 322 -4.95 15.65 -14.63
N THR A 323 -4.35 16.68 -14.04
CA THR A 323 -3.33 16.50 -13.01
C THR A 323 -3.89 16.75 -11.61
N LEU A 324 -3.45 15.94 -10.64
CA LEU A 324 -3.73 16.12 -9.22
C LEU A 324 -2.49 16.69 -8.54
N ASP A 325 -2.63 17.89 -7.97
CA ASP A 325 -1.57 18.56 -7.25
C ASP A 325 -1.42 17.94 -5.86
N LEU A 326 -0.38 17.11 -5.68
CA LEU A 326 -0.07 16.47 -4.40
C LEU A 326 0.70 17.38 -3.44
N ALA A 327 1.08 18.59 -3.85
CA ALA A 327 1.79 19.55 -3.01
C ALA A 327 0.85 20.50 -2.26
N GLN A 328 -0.40 20.63 -2.71
CA GLN A 328 -1.41 21.46 -2.06
C GLN A 328 -1.86 20.89 -0.69
N PRO A 329 -2.56 21.68 0.17
CA PRO A 329 -3.13 21.17 1.41
C PRO A 329 -4.06 19.97 1.20
N TRP A 330 -4.14 19.06 2.18
CA TRP A 330 -4.92 17.82 2.08
C TRP A 330 -6.38 18.04 1.66
N GLU A 331 -7.05 19.07 2.20
CA GLU A 331 -8.43 19.41 1.83
C GLU A 331 -8.57 19.81 0.35
N GLY A 332 -7.55 20.43 -0.25
CA GLY A 332 -7.52 20.71 -1.69
C GLY A 332 -7.45 19.43 -2.52
N ILE A 333 -6.61 18.47 -2.10
CA ILE A 333 -6.52 17.14 -2.74
C ILE A 333 -7.86 16.40 -2.66
N ARG A 334 -8.54 16.45 -1.50
CA ARG A 334 -9.87 15.85 -1.32
C ARG A 334 -10.91 16.50 -2.23
N SER A 335 -10.91 17.82 -2.31
CA SER A 335 -11.79 18.59 -3.19
C SER A 335 -11.60 18.19 -4.65
N ASP A 336 -10.36 18.14 -5.13
CA ASP A 336 -10.04 17.73 -6.51
C ASP A 336 -10.50 16.30 -6.81
N LEU A 337 -10.30 15.35 -5.88
CA LEU A 337 -10.76 13.97 -6.01
C LEU A 337 -12.30 13.87 -5.99
N GLY A 338 -12.97 14.65 -5.14
CA GLY A 338 -14.43 14.75 -5.10
C GLY A 338 -15.01 15.34 -6.40
N ALA A 339 -14.31 16.29 -7.01
CA ALA A 339 -14.69 16.87 -8.30
C ALA A 339 -14.61 15.86 -9.46
N LEU A 340 -13.87 14.75 -9.34
CA LEU A 340 -13.87 13.67 -10.33
C LEU A 340 -15.25 13.01 -10.42
N VAL A 341 -15.93 12.82 -9.28
CA VAL A 341 -17.20 12.09 -9.16
C VAL A 341 -18.44 12.98 -9.19
N SER A 342 -18.28 14.26 -8.88
CA SER A 342 -19.40 15.22 -8.79
C SER A 342 -19.90 15.74 -10.15
N GLY A 343 -19.24 15.39 -11.26
CA GLY A 343 -19.70 15.60 -12.63
C GLY A 343 -20.38 16.94 -12.87
N SER A 344 -19.62 18.05 -12.93
CA SER A 344 -20.07 19.39 -13.35
C SER A 344 -21.58 19.63 -13.14
N GLN A 345 -22.03 19.78 -11.89
CA GLN A 345 -23.22 20.58 -11.68
C GLN A 345 -22.91 21.94 -12.32
N VAL A 346 -23.57 22.22 -13.43
CA VAL A 346 -23.80 23.60 -13.84
C VAL A 346 -24.44 24.25 -12.62
N LEU A 347 -23.68 25.11 -11.95
CA LEU A 347 -24.23 26.09 -11.02
C LEU A 347 -25.20 26.91 -11.86
N ILE A 348 -26.47 26.51 -11.89
CA ILE A 348 -27.54 27.43 -12.23
C ILE A 348 -27.77 28.20 -10.95
N ASP A 349 -27.13 29.37 -10.87
CA ASP A 349 -27.51 30.39 -9.91
C ASP A 349 -29.03 30.61 -10.02
N ARG A 350 -29.71 30.49 -8.87
CA ARG A 350 -31.02 31.08 -8.65
C ARG A 350 -30.93 32.02 -7.48
#